data_AF-A0A953LNK9-F1
#
_entry.id   AF-A0A953LNK9-F1
#
_cell.length_a   1.000
_cell.length_b   1.000
_cell.length_c   1.000
_cell.angle_alpha   90.00
_cell.angle_beta   90.00
_cell.angle_gamma   90.00
#
_symmetry.space_group_name_H-M   'P 1'
#
loop_
_entity.id
_entity.type
_entity.pdbx_description
1 polymer ?
#
loop_
_entity_poly.entity_id
_entity_poly.type
_entity_poly.pdbx_seq_one_letter_code
_entity_poly.pdbx_strand_id
1 'polypeptide(L)' 'PGGEVGYREVAEWCRARLADHKVPRSIVLVSHLPRTDRGKLDRAALVALAD' A
#
# COMPACT_ATOMS: atom_id res chain seq x y z
N PRO A 1 -20.97 -1.23 5.32
CA PRO A 1 -19.77 -0.38 5.09
C PRO A 1 -18.68 -1.18 4.38
N GLY A 2 -18.23 -0.68 3.23
CA GLY A 2 -17.30 -1.34 2.32
C GLY A 2 -17.34 -0.59 1.00
N GLY A 3 -16.79 0.62 0.99
CA GLY A 3 -16.56 1.34 -0.26
C GLY A 3 -15.30 0.80 -0.90
N GLU A 4 -15.32 0.58 -2.20
CA GLU A 4 -14.08 0.38 -2.95
C GLU A 4 -13.28 1.68 -2.87
N VAL A 5 -12.07 1.60 -2.32
CA VAL A 5 -11.12 2.70 -2.27
C VAL A 5 -10.05 2.40 -3.30
N GLY A 6 -9.93 3.27 -4.30
CA GLY A 6 -8.90 3.17 -5.34
C GLY A 6 -7.57 3.80 -4.91
N TYR A 7 -6.55 3.61 -5.76
CA TYR A 7 -5.22 4.17 -5.52
C TYR A 7 -5.22 5.70 -5.46
N ARG A 8 -6.13 6.35 -6.21
CA ARG A 8 -6.22 7.81 -6.29
C ARG A 8 -6.69 8.41 -4.98
N GLU A 9 -7.76 7.86 -4.39
CA GLU A 9 -8.29 8.36 -3.12
C GLU A 9 -7.25 8.23 -2.01
N VAL A 10 -6.48 7.13 -1.99
CA VAL A 10 -5.38 6.96 -1.01
C VAL A 10 -4.30 8.02 -1.21
N ALA A 11 -3.87 8.26 -2.44
CA ALA A 11 -2.83 9.27 -2.72
C ALA A 11 -3.29 10.69 -2.34
N GLU A 12 -4.53 11.05 -2.68
CA GLU A 12 -5.13 12.35 -2.34
C GLU A 12 -5.28 12.50 -0.82
N TRP A 13 -5.70 11.45 -0.13
CA TRP A 13 -5.79 11.44 1.32
C TRP A 13 -4.45 11.69 2.00
N CYS A 14 -3.37 11.08 1.48
CA CYS A 14 -2.00 11.29 1.92
C CYS A 14 -1.52 12.73 1.67
N ARG A 15 -1.72 13.28 0.47
CA ARG A 15 -1.31 14.66 0.12
C ARG A 15 -1.95 15.71 1.03
N ALA A 16 -3.21 15.48 1.44
CA ALA A 16 -3.91 16.40 2.32
C ALA A 16 -3.37 16.41 3.77
N ARG A 17 -2.54 15.43 4.17
CA ARG A 17 -2.14 15.18 5.57
C ARG A 17 -0.64 15.07 5.80
N LEU A 18 0.12 14.81 4.75
CA LEU A 18 1.55 14.58 4.81
C LEU A 18 2.28 15.67 4.03
N ALA A 19 3.50 16.01 4.43
CA ALA A 19 4.40 16.79 3.58
C ALA A 19 4.69 16.03 2.28
N ASP A 20 4.93 16.76 1.18
CA ASP A 20 5.06 16.19 -0.17
C ASP A 20 6.05 15.02 -0.26
N HIS A 21 7.22 15.13 0.40
CA HIS A 21 8.26 14.09 0.38
C HIS A 21 7.88 12.80 1.13
N LYS A 22 6.77 12.80 1.89
CA LYS A 22 6.23 11.63 2.59
C LYS A 22 5.06 10.99 1.85
N VAL A 23 4.58 11.60 0.78
CA VAL A 23 3.51 11.03 -0.05
C VAL A 23 4.10 9.84 -0.83
N PRO A 24 3.45 8.65 -0.80
CA PRO A 24 3.94 7.49 -1.55
C PRO A 24 4.02 7.77 -3.05
N ARG A 25 5.12 7.35 -3.67
CA ARG A 25 5.32 7.48 -5.14
C ARG A 25 4.50 6.44 -5.92
N SER A 26 4.25 5.29 -5.32
CA SER A 26 3.43 4.20 -5.88
C SER A 26 2.53 3.62 -4.79
N ILE A 27 1.37 3.11 -5.20
CA ILE A 27 0.40 2.43 -4.35
C ILE A 27 -0.08 1.21 -5.13
N VAL A 28 0.16 0.01 -4.59
CA VAL A 28 -0.27 -1.26 -5.17
C VAL A 28 -1.39 -1.82 -4.31
N LEU A 29 -2.56 -2.05 -4.91
CA LEU A 29 -3.68 -2.69 -4.22
C LEU A 29 -3.56 -4.21 -4.35
N VAL A 30 -3.56 -4.89 -3.22
CA VAL A 30 -3.49 -6.35 -3.13
C VAL A 30 -4.67 -6.87 -2.32
N SER A 31 -5.15 -8.06 -2.66
CA SER A 31 -6.23 -8.71 -1.92
C SER A 31 -5.80 -9.14 -0.51
N HIS A 32 -4.50 -9.39 -0.32
CA HIS A 32 -3.90 -9.75 0.96
C HIS A 32 -2.43 -9.38 1.01
N LEU A 33 -1.90 -9.13 2.22
CA LEU A 33 -0.47 -8.92 2.41
C LEU A 33 0.26 -10.27 2.43
N PRO A 34 1.36 -10.43 1.68
CA PRO A 34 2.14 -11.67 1.70
C PRO A 34 2.73 -11.88 3.09
N ARG A 35 2.65 -13.12 3.57
CA ARG A 35 3.14 -13.52 4.89
C ARG A 35 4.06 -14.72 4.73
N THR A 36 5.10 -14.77 5.56
CA THR A 36 5.92 -15.98 5.77
C THR A 36 5.06 -17.09 6.39
N ASP A 37 5.53 -18.34 6.36
CA ASP A 37 4.87 -19.48 7.01
C ASP A 37 4.59 -19.27 8.50
N ARG A 38 5.37 -18.38 9.15
CA ARG A 38 5.19 -18.00 10.56
C ARG A 38 4.26 -16.79 10.75
N GLY A 39 3.54 -16.37 9.71
CA GLY A 39 2.56 -15.28 9.74
C GLY A 39 3.15 -13.86 9.76
N LYS A 40 4.48 -13.70 9.78
CA LYS A 40 5.13 -12.38 9.66
C LYS A 40 4.97 -11.83 8.26
N LEU A 41 5.00 -10.50 8.12
CA LEU A 41 5.02 -9.83 6.81
C LEU A 41 6.25 -10.29 6.02
N ASP A 42 6.03 -10.83 4.83
CA ASP A 42 7.11 -11.18 3.93
C ASP A 42 7.53 -9.94 3.14
N ARG A 43 8.65 -9.33 3.56
CA ARG A 43 9.17 -8.11 2.92
C ARG A 43 9.75 -8.38 1.53
N ALA A 44 10.30 -9.57 1.29
CA ALA A 44 10.87 -9.90 -0.02
C ALA A 44 9.74 -10.06 -1.05
N ALA A 45 8.69 -10.78 -0.68
CA ALA A 45 7.50 -10.91 -1.51
C ALA A 45 6.79 -9.57 -1.73
N LEU A 46 6.78 -8.68 -0.73
CA LEU A 46 6.26 -7.32 -0.91
C LEU A 46 7.03 -6.49 -1.94
N VAL A 47 8.36 -6.56 -1.92
CA VAL A 47 9.18 -5.82 -2.90
C VAL A 47 8.88 -6.31 -4.31
N ALA A 48 8.79 -7.63 -4.49
CA ALA A 48 8.47 -8.24 -5.78
C ALA A 48 7.06 -7.90 -6.32
N LEU A 49 6.15 -7.37 -5.49
CA LEU A 49 4.83 -6.88 -5.92
C LEU A 49 4.87 -5.43 -6.43
N ALA A 50 5.94 -4.70 -6.16
CA ALA A 50 6.12 -3.30 -6.51
C ALA A 50 7.04 -3.08 -7.72
N ASP A 51 7.71 -4.14 -8.19
CA ASP A 51 8.46 -4.21 -9.44
C ASP A 51 7.51 -4.49 -10.63
#